data_AF-A0A4V6M1Q1-F1
#
_entry.id   AF-A0A4V6M1Q1-F1
#
_cell.length_a   1.000
_cell.length_b   1.000
_cell.length_c   1.000
_cell.angle_alpha   90.00
_cell.angle_beta   90.00
_cell.angle_gamma   90.00
#
_symmetry.space_group_name_H-M   'P 1'
#
loop_
_entity.id
_entity.type
_entity.pdbx_description
1 polymer ?
#
loop_
_entity_poly.entity_id
_entity_poly.type
_entity_poly.pdbx_seq_one_letter_code
_entity_poly.pdbx_strand_id
1 'polypeptide(L)'
;MQYQVHCECKRSITVSGADAGASVRCPCGKTVEVPPLHKLRASAGQITTSPELTLEAMLARGELPDTPNCESCSQFTPGIVWIELMSESSEAAKMPEEAALGCLVGIVSGITDLILKPEPKRPAGYNVWFRIPIRCCPSCEQKLKNTKCREILRRHQLSAALLDKWPHLIVRRVKK
;
A
#
# COMPACT_ATOMS: atom_id res chain seq x y z
N MET A 1 10.54 8.31 20.45
CA MET A 1 9.12 7.99 20.71
C MET A 1 9.02 7.18 21.98
N GLN A 2 7.94 7.36 22.74
CA GLN A 2 7.68 6.67 24.00
C GLN A 2 6.39 5.86 23.89
N TYR A 3 6.35 4.70 24.54
CA TYR A 3 5.23 3.76 24.55
C TYR A 3 4.86 3.43 26.01
N GLN A 4 3.61 3.05 26.26
CA GLN A 4 3.17 2.61 27.59
C GLN A 4 3.03 1.09 27.64
N VAL A 5 3.63 0.47 28.66
CA VAL A 5 3.49 -0.96 28.95
C VAL A 5 2.91 -1.13 30.35
N HIS A 6 1.91 -1.99 30.50
CA HIS A 6 1.28 -2.23 31.80
C HIS A 6 2.00 -3.34 32.56
N CYS A 7 2.36 -3.05 33.81
CA CYS A 7 2.81 -4.06 34.76
C CYS A 7 1.60 -4.79 35.39
N GLU A 8 1.82 -5.99 35.92
CA GLU A 8 0.83 -6.74 36.72
C GLU A 8 0.29 -5.95 37.92
N CYS A 9 1.06 -4.99 38.44
CA CYS A 9 0.62 -4.09 39.51
C CYS A 9 -0.35 -2.99 39.02
N LYS A 10 -0.79 -3.06 37.76
CA LYS A 10 -1.67 -2.11 37.06
C LYS A 10 -1.07 -0.72 36.81
N ARG A 11 0.22 -0.52 37.09
CA ARG A 11 0.93 0.73 36.72
C ARG A 11 1.40 0.67 35.27
N SER A 12 1.28 1.78 34.57
CA SER A 12 1.89 1.98 33.25
C SER A 12 3.34 2.42 33.41
N ILE A 13 4.24 1.81 32.65
CA ILE A 13 5.65 2.17 32.55
C ILE A 13 5.87 2.76 31.17
N THR A 14 6.50 3.93 31.12
CA THR A 14 6.91 4.56 29.87
C THR A 14 8.22 3.95 29.40
N VAL A 15 8.24 3.38 28.20
CA VAL A 15 9.41 2.76 27.58
C VAL A 15 9.73 3.43 26.25
N SER A 16 10.99 3.41 25.85
CA SER A 16 11.42 3.87 24.53
C SER A 16 11.35 2.73 23.50
N GLY A 17 11.45 3.07 22.22
CA GLY A 17 11.61 2.05 21.17
C GLY A 17 12.90 1.23 21.29
N ALA A 18 13.91 1.73 21.99
CA ALA A 18 15.17 1.01 22.23
C ALA A 18 15.03 -0.09 23.30
N ASP A 19 14.01 0.01 24.16
CA ASP A 19 13.72 -0.99 25.19
C ASP A 19 12.90 -2.16 24.64
N ALA A 20 12.55 -2.15 23.35
CA ALA A 20 11.70 -3.17 22.75
C ALA A 20 12.35 -4.56 22.78
N GLY A 21 11.65 -5.54 23.36
CA GLY A 21 12.18 -6.88 23.58
C GLY A 21 13.14 -7.01 24.77
N ALA A 22 13.43 -5.91 25.48
CA ALA A 22 14.20 -5.93 26.72
C ALA A 22 13.28 -6.14 27.94
N SER A 23 13.88 -6.23 29.13
CA SER A 23 13.19 -6.34 30.41
C SER A 23 13.44 -5.09 31.25
N VAL A 24 12.37 -4.41 31.69
CA VAL A 24 12.48 -3.19 32.53
C VAL A 24 11.93 -3.45 33.91
N ARG A 25 12.54 -2.84 34.93
CA ARG A 25 12.11 -2.98 36.32
C ARG A 25 11.00 -1.98 36.64
N CYS A 26 9.84 -2.49 37.06
CA CYS A 26 8.72 -1.67 37.52
C CYS A 26 9.03 -1.09 38.92
N PRO A 27 8.52 0.10 39.28
CA PRO A 27 8.61 0.62 40.64
C PRO A 27 8.02 -0.27 41.73
N CYS A 28 7.19 -1.27 41.40
CA CYS A 28 6.72 -2.27 42.37
C CYS A 28 7.76 -3.37 42.67
N GLY A 29 8.93 -3.32 42.04
CA GLY A 29 10.03 -4.28 42.20
C GLY A 29 10.02 -5.43 41.19
N LYS A 30 8.89 -5.68 40.49
CA LYS A 30 8.77 -6.73 39.47
C LYS A 30 9.45 -6.33 38.16
N THR A 31 10.03 -7.31 37.46
CA THR A 31 10.54 -7.14 36.09
C THR A 31 9.40 -7.34 35.10
N VAL A 32 9.28 -6.46 34.11
CA VAL A 32 8.29 -6.51 33.04
C VAL A 32 9.01 -6.70 31.72
N GLU A 33 8.64 -7.73 30.97
CA GLU A 33 9.13 -7.91 29.59
C GLU A 33 8.45 -6.89 28.68
N VAL A 34 9.26 -6.11 27.97
CA VAL A 34 8.77 -5.15 26.98
C VAL A 34 8.44 -5.90 25.70
N PRO A 35 7.22 -5.75 25.16
CA PRO A 35 6.88 -6.33 23.86
C PRO A 35 7.86 -5.89 22.75
N PRO A 36 8.04 -6.72 21.70
CA PRO A 36 8.85 -6.32 20.55
C PRO A 36 8.28 -5.06 19.88
N LEU A 37 9.14 -4.33 19.16
CA LEU A 37 8.86 -2.98 18.68
C LEU A 37 7.59 -2.89 17.82
N HIS A 38 7.30 -3.95 17.03
CA HIS A 38 6.09 -4.00 16.22
C HIS A 38 4.80 -4.02 17.07
N LYS A 39 4.79 -4.71 18.23
CA LYS A 39 3.63 -4.70 19.14
C LYS A 39 3.47 -3.35 19.84
N LEU A 40 4.57 -2.71 20.22
CA LEU A 40 4.54 -1.36 20.81
C LEU A 40 3.95 -0.34 19.83
N ARG A 41 4.42 -0.34 18.58
CA ARG A 41 3.88 0.49 17.50
C ARG A 41 2.39 0.21 17.27
N ALA A 42 1.99 -1.05 17.16
CA ALA A 42 0.59 -1.42 17.01
C ALA A 42 -0.29 -0.94 18.18
N SER A 43 0.18 -1.07 19.42
CA SER A 43 -0.53 -0.58 20.61
C SER A 43 -0.67 0.95 20.66
N ALA A 44 0.23 1.67 19.99
CA ALA A 44 0.15 3.12 19.80
C ALA A 44 -0.66 3.53 18.55
N GLY A 45 -1.35 2.58 17.90
CA GLY A 45 -2.08 2.83 16.65
C GLY A 45 -1.17 3.13 15.45
N GLN A 46 0.13 2.87 15.56
CA GLN A 46 1.06 3.03 14.46
C GLN A 46 1.02 1.79 13.58
N ILE A 47 0.68 1.98 12.30
CA ILE A 47 0.71 0.93 11.30
C ILE A 47 2.18 0.54 11.09
N THR A 48 2.55 -0.67 11.51
CA THR A 48 3.93 -1.17 11.43
C THR A 48 4.32 -1.60 10.03
N THR A 49 3.32 -2.04 9.27
CA THR A 49 3.48 -2.52 7.90
C THR A 49 3.41 -1.33 6.96
N SER A 50 4.25 -1.31 5.93
CA SER A 50 4.14 -0.29 4.90
C SER A 50 2.74 -0.37 4.27
N PRO A 51 2.07 0.77 3.99
CA PRO A 51 0.73 0.76 3.40
C PRO A 51 0.71 0.04 2.04
N GLU A 52 1.83 0.04 1.32
CA GLU A 52 2.05 -0.71 0.07
C GLU A 52 1.93 -2.20 0.30
N LEU A 53 2.72 -2.75 1.23
CA LEU A 53 2.73 -4.18 1.51
C LEU A 53 1.36 -4.64 2.04
N THR A 54 0.69 -3.79 2.82
CA THR A 54 -0.67 -4.06 3.30
C THR A 54 -1.68 -4.08 2.15
N LEU A 55 -1.61 -3.10 1.24
CA LEU A 55 -2.46 -3.03 0.06
C LEU A 55 -2.19 -4.21 -0.89
N GLU A 56 -0.94 -4.53 -1.17
CA GLU A 56 -0.55 -5.68 -2.00
C GLU A 56 -1.06 -6.99 -1.40
N ALA A 57 -0.91 -7.19 -0.10
CA ALA A 57 -1.43 -8.37 0.58
C ALA A 57 -2.96 -8.46 0.50
N MET A 58 -3.68 -7.33 0.63
CA MET A 58 -5.13 -7.26 0.48
C MET A 58 -5.55 -7.63 -0.96
N LEU A 59 -4.88 -7.05 -1.97
CA LEU A 59 -5.14 -7.34 -3.38
C LEU A 59 -4.83 -8.79 -3.75
N ALA A 60 -3.75 -9.35 -3.20
CA ALA A 60 -3.37 -10.75 -3.41
C ALA A 60 -4.41 -11.73 -2.83
N ARG A 61 -5.10 -11.35 -1.75
CA ARG A 61 -6.23 -12.11 -1.18
C ARG A 61 -7.55 -11.90 -1.91
N GLY A 62 -7.60 -10.98 -2.89
CA GLY A 62 -8.84 -10.61 -3.58
C GLY A 62 -9.83 -9.87 -2.68
N GLU A 63 -9.36 -9.30 -1.57
CA GLU A 63 -10.20 -8.53 -0.65
C GLU A 63 -10.52 -7.15 -1.25
N LEU A 64 -11.77 -6.74 -1.10
CA LEU A 64 -12.26 -5.42 -1.47
C LEU A 64 -12.41 -4.58 -0.20
N PRO A 65 -12.36 -3.24 -0.29
CA PRO A 65 -12.75 -2.40 0.85
C PRO A 65 -14.14 -2.82 1.36
N ASP A 66 -14.27 -2.95 2.69
CA ASP A 66 -15.28 -3.76 3.39
C ASP A 66 -16.75 -3.41 3.15
N THR A 67 -17.04 -2.30 2.48
CA THR A 67 -18.42 -1.86 2.28
C THR A 67 -19.04 -2.55 1.06
N PRO A 68 -20.30 -3.04 1.12
CA PRO A 68 -21.03 -3.52 -0.06
C PRO A 68 -21.66 -2.38 -0.88
N ASN A 69 -21.41 -1.14 -0.47
CA ASN A 69 -22.07 0.05 -0.98
C ASN A 69 -21.17 0.80 -1.97
N CYS A 70 -21.79 1.56 -2.86
CA CYS A 70 -21.09 2.46 -3.77
C CYS A 70 -20.39 3.55 -2.95
N GLU A 71 -19.08 3.68 -3.09
CA GLU A 71 -18.28 4.68 -2.36
C GLU A 71 -18.67 6.14 -2.70
N SER A 72 -19.42 6.36 -3.78
CA SER A 72 -19.90 7.70 -4.16
C SER A 72 -21.32 8.02 -3.72
N CYS A 73 -22.27 7.08 -3.71
CA CYS A 73 -23.69 7.35 -3.41
C CYS A 73 -24.26 6.50 -2.28
N SER A 74 -23.45 5.64 -1.67
CA SER A 74 -23.79 4.74 -0.56
C SER A 74 -24.89 3.72 -0.84
N GLN A 75 -25.38 3.61 -2.08
CA GLN A 75 -26.33 2.56 -2.46
C GLN A 75 -25.61 1.23 -2.64
N PHE A 76 -26.24 0.12 -2.28
CA PHE A 76 -25.73 -1.22 -2.51
C PHE A 76 -25.31 -1.39 -3.98
N THR A 77 -24.09 -1.89 -4.22
CA THR A 77 -23.65 -2.14 -5.59
C THR A 77 -22.67 -3.32 -5.71
N PRO A 78 -22.88 -4.22 -6.69
CA PRO A 78 -21.89 -5.23 -7.04
C PRO A 78 -20.81 -4.68 -7.98
N GLY A 79 -20.96 -3.44 -8.49
CA GLY A 79 -20.05 -2.84 -9.46
C GLY A 79 -18.67 -2.56 -8.87
N ILE A 80 -17.62 -3.03 -9.55
CA ILE A 80 -16.22 -2.79 -9.19
C ILE A 80 -15.54 -2.02 -10.31
N VAL A 81 -14.99 -0.87 -9.95
CA VAL A 81 -14.19 0.00 -10.83
C VAL A 81 -12.75 -0.02 -10.34
N TRP A 82 -11.80 -0.11 -11.26
CA TRP A 82 -10.38 -0.11 -10.93
C TRP A 82 -9.81 1.31 -11.06
N ILE A 83 -9.12 1.77 -10.03
CA ILE A 83 -8.36 3.00 -10.03
C ILE A 83 -6.87 2.66 -10.01
N GLU A 84 -6.11 3.25 -10.92
CA GLU A 84 -4.66 3.20 -10.94
C GLU A 84 -4.07 4.41 -10.20
N LEU A 85 -3.11 4.12 -9.34
CA LEU A 85 -2.22 5.08 -8.72
C LEU A 85 -0.84 4.90 -9.36
N MET A 86 -0.32 5.98 -9.94
CA MET A 86 0.97 5.97 -10.63
C MET A 86 1.83 7.12 -10.12
N SER A 87 3.08 6.84 -9.77
CA SER A 87 4.06 7.90 -9.49
C SER A 87 4.97 8.06 -10.70
N GLU A 88 4.99 9.25 -11.30
CA GLU A 88 6.00 9.58 -12.32
C GLU A 88 7.38 9.41 -11.67
N SER A 89 8.19 8.46 -12.16
CA SER A 89 9.57 8.43 -11.69
C SER A 89 10.27 9.66 -12.25
N SER A 90 10.94 10.42 -11.38
CA SER A 90 11.90 11.44 -11.79
C SER A 90 13.15 10.83 -12.45
N GLU A 91 13.22 9.50 -12.52
CA GLU A 91 14.34 8.70 -13.01
C GLU A 91 13.97 7.95 -14.30
N ALA A 92 13.19 8.59 -15.19
CA ALA A 92 13.17 8.19 -16.59
C ALA A 92 14.61 8.27 -17.11
N ALA A 93 15.27 7.12 -17.03
CA ALA A 93 16.68 6.92 -17.25
C ALA A 93 17.07 7.52 -18.59
N LYS A 94 18.09 8.40 -18.55
CA LYS A 94 18.95 8.62 -19.70
C LYS A 94 19.47 7.25 -20.11
N MET A 95 18.92 6.68 -21.20
CA MET A 95 19.49 5.46 -21.77
C MET A 95 20.95 5.75 -22.12
N PRO A 96 21.92 4.97 -21.63
CA PRO A 96 23.27 5.02 -22.18
C PRO A 96 23.21 4.55 -23.65
N GLU A 97 23.80 5.35 -24.52
CA GLU A 97 23.78 5.25 -25.99
C GLU A 97 24.46 3.96 -26.54
N GLU A 98 25.05 3.14 -25.66
CA GLU A 98 25.87 1.97 -26.04
C GLU A 98 25.06 0.69 -26.36
N ALA A 99 23.72 0.72 -26.30
CA ALA A 99 22.87 -0.48 -26.49
C ALA A 99 22.70 -0.93 -27.96
N ALA A 100 23.33 -0.28 -28.94
CA ALA A 100 23.14 -0.58 -30.36
C ALA A 100 23.81 -1.90 -30.83
N LEU A 101 24.76 -2.47 -30.07
CA LEU A 101 25.52 -3.66 -30.51
C LEU A 101 24.88 -5.02 -30.11
N GLY A 102 23.84 -5.04 -29.27
CA GLY A 102 23.27 -6.28 -28.71
C GLY A 102 22.15 -6.97 -29.52
N CYS A 103 21.68 -6.37 -30.61
CA CYS A 103 20.46 -6.80 -31.31
C CYS A 103 20.53 -8.16 -32.03
N LEU A 104 21.72 -8.76 -32.23
CA LEU A 104 21.84 -10.01 -32.98
C LEU A 104 21.73 -11.29 -32.13
N VAL A 105 21.93 -11.21 -30.81
CA VAL A 105 21.87 -12.40 -29.92
C VAL A 105 20.43 -12.69 -29.45
N GLY A 106 19.51 -11.71 -29.51
CA GLY A 106 18.15 -11.82 -28.95
C GLY A 106 17.16 -12.69 -29.72
N ILE A 107 17.44 -13.06 -30.98
CA ILE A 107 16.48 -13.79 -31.82
C ILE A 107 16.38 -15.28 -31.43
N VAL A 108 17.45 -15.88 -30.90
CA VAL A 108 17.46 -17.32 -30.54
C VAL A 108 16.81 -17.58 -29.17
N SER A 109 16.86 -16.61 -28.24
CA SER A 109 16.28 -16.74 -26.89
C SER A 109 14.77 -16.45 -26.84
N GLY A 110 14.19 -15.81 -27.86
CA GLY A 110 12.79 -15.36 -27.86
C GLY A 110 11.73 -16.47 -27.93
N ILE A 111 12.11 -17.70 -28.30
CA ILE A 111 11.17 -18.83 -28.42
C ILE A 111 10.91 -19.49 -27.05
N THR A 112 11.87 -19.45 -26.12
CA THR A 112 11.72 -20.02 -24.77
C THR A 112 10.89 -19.15 -23.81
N ASP A 113 10.91 -17.83 -23.98
CA ASP A 113 10.15 -16.90 -23.12
C ASP A 113 8.65 -16.86 -23.41
N LEU A 114 8.19 -17.38 -24.56
CA LEU A 114 6.78 -17.32 -24.96
C LEU A 114 5.87 -18.29 -24.20
N ILE A 115 6.43 -19.24 -23.45
CA ILE A 115 5.67 -20.27 -22.71
C ILE A 115 5.37 -19.84 -21.27
N LEU A 116 6.08 -18.83 -20.74
CA LEU A 116 5.79 -18.23 -19.43
C LEU A 116 4.84 -17.05 -19.63
N LYS A 117 3.62 -17.16 -19.06
CA LYS A 117 2.59 -16.12 -19.11
C LYS A 117 3.22 -14.76 -18.80
N PRO A 118 3.16 -13.78 -19.72
CA PRO A 118 3.75 -12.47 -19.47
C PRO A 118 2.99 -11.86 -18.30
N GLU A 119 3.68 -11.65 -17.18
CA GLU A 119 3.19 -10.74 -16.15
C GLU A 119 2.83 -9.41 -16.83
N PRO A 120 1.72 -8.76 -16.44
CA PRO A 120 1.35 -7.47 -17.00
C PRO A 120 2.56 -6.54 -16.90
N LYS A 121 3.14 -6.22 -18.07
CA LYS A 121 4.36 -5.40 -18.13
C LYS A 121 4.05 -4.11 -17.40
N ARG A 122 4.73 -3.89 -16.27
CA ARG A 122 4.69 -2.61 -15.57
C ARG A 122 5.07 -1.53 -16.59
N PRO A 123 4.30 -0.45 -16.73
CA PRO A 123 4.68 0.61 -17.66
C PRO A 123 6.08 1.09 -17.28
N ALA A 124 7.01 1.10 -18.25
CA ALA A 124 8.38 1.50 -18.01
C ALA A 124 8.41 2.97 -17.53
N GLY A 125 9.19 3.27 -16.49
CA GLY A 125 9.35 4.63 -15.95
C GLY A 125 8.47 5.02 -14.76
N TYR A 126 7.77 4.07 -14.13
CA TYR A 126 7.02 4.32 -12.89
C TYR A 126 7.63 3.52 -11.73
N ASN A 127 8.00 4.21 -10.65
CA ASN A 127 8.57 3.57 -9.45
C ASN A 127 7.49 2.92 -8.57
N VAL A 128 6.25 3.40 -8.69
CA VAL A 128 5.13 2.96 -7.86
C VAL A 128 3.89 2.86 -8.73
N TRP A 129 3.30 1.66 -8.80
CA TRP A 129 2.08 1.38 -9.55
C TRP A 129 1.16 0.48 -8.74
N PHE A 130 -0.02 0.99 -8.37
CA PHE A 130 -1.05 0.22 -7.66
C PHE A 130 -2.37 0.26 -8.43
N ARG A 131 -3.08 -0.87 -8.45
CA ARG A 131 -4.42 -0.99 -9.01
C ARG A 131 -5.42 -1.32 -7.90
N ILE A 132 -6.17 -0.31 -7.46
CA ILE A 132 -7.08 -0.41 -6.32
C ILE A 132 -8.52 -0.60 -6.83
N PRO A 133 -9.21 -1.68 -6.44
CA PRO A 133 -10.62 -1.86 -6.74
C PRO A 133 -11.46 -1.02 -5.77
N ILE A 134 -12.43 -0.29 -6.30
CA ILE A 134 -13.45 0.43 -5.52
C ILE A 134 -14.84 0.00 -5.96
N ARG A 135 -15.78 0.01 -5.01
CA ARG A 135 -17.18 -0.23 -5.34
C ARG A 135 -17.84 1.03 -5.88
N CYS A 136 -18.40 0.94 -7.07
CA CYS A 136 -19.07 2.07 -7.71
C CYS A 136 -20.21 1.57 -8.60
N CYS A 137 -21.39 2.15 -8.46
CA CYS A 137 -22.52 1.82 -9.32
C CYS A 137 -22.34 2.42 -10.73
N PRO A 138 -22.96 1.86 -11.79
CA PRO A 138 -22.78 2.33 -13.16
C PRO A 138 -23.03 3.83 -13.36
N SER A 139 -24.06 4.37 -12.68
CA SER A 139 -24.39 5.80 -12.73
C SER A 139 -23.32 6.70 -12.10
N CYS A 140 -22.66 6.25 -11.04
CA CYS A 140 -21.56 6.98 -10.40
C CYS A 140 -20.25 6.79 -11.17
N GLU A 141 -20.05 5.62 -11.78
CA GLU A 141 -18.89 5.33 -12.61
C GLU A 141 -18.78 6.33 -13.76
N GLN A 142 -19.87 6.59 -14.50
CA GLN A 142 -19.86 7.56 -15.60
C GLN A 142 -19.49 8.98 -15.15
N LYS A 143 -19.81 9.34 -13.90
CA LYS A 143 -19.54 10.66 -13.30
C LYS A 143 -18.18 10.73 -12.60
N LEU A 144 -17.43 9.63 -12.57
CA LEU A 144 -16.17 9.52 -11.83
C LEU A 144 -15.04 10.25 -12.57
N LYS A 145 -14.75 11.49 -12.15
CA LYS A 145 -13.59 12.27 -12.60
C LYS A 145 -12.37 11.96 -11.70
N ASN A 146 -11.16 12.23 -12.18
CA ASN A 146 -9.90 11.98 -11.44
C ASN A 146 -9.89 12.66 -10.05
N THR A 147 -10.45 13.87 -9.93
CA THR A 147 -10.57 14.57 -8.64
C THR A 147 -11.43 13.81 -7.64
N LYS A 148 -12.55 13.25 -8.10
CA LYS A 148 -13.47 12.46 -7.26
C LYS A 148 -12.88 11.08 -6.92
N CYS A 149 -12.12 10.47 -7.82
CA CYS A 149 -11.37 9.25 -7.51
C CYS A 149 -10.43 9.47 -6.32
N ARG A 150 -9.70 10.59 -6.32
CA ARG A 150 -8.77 10.93 -5.23
C ARG A 150 -9.50 11.18 -3.91
N GLU A 151 -10.64 11.85 -3.94
CA GLU A 151 -11.48 12.05 -2.76
C GLU A 151 -11.99 10.72 -2.18
N ILE A 152 -12.50 9.82 -3.02
CA ILE A 152 -12.96 8.48 -2.61
C ILE A 152 -11.81 7.69 -1.99
N LEU A 153 -10.64 7.67 -2.63
CA LEU A 153 -9.47 6.97 -2.09
C LEU A 153 -9.04 7.53 -0.72
N ARG A 154 -9.17 8.83 -0.46
CA ARG A 154 -8.86 9.41 0.85
C ARG A 154 -9.79 8.95 1.98
N ARG A 155 -10.96 8.39 1.67
CA ARG A 155 -11.88 7.84 2.69
C ARG A 155 -11.41 6.50 3.24
N HIS A 156 -10.60 5.76 2.48
CA HIS A 156 -10.03 4.49 2.92
C HIS A 156 -8.66 4.72 3.58
N GLN A 157 -8.47 4.21 4.80
CA GLN A 157 -7.26 4.44 5.60
C GLN A 157 -5.96 4.05 4.86
N LEU A 158 -5.94 2.90 4.17
CA LEU A 158 -4.76 2.44 3.44
C LEU A 158 -4.44 3.35 2.25
N SER A 159 -5.45 3.68 1.44
CA SER A 159 -5.29 4.53 0.27
C SER A 159 -4.95 5.97 0.64
N ALA A 160 -5.49 6.49 1.76
CA ALA A 160 -5.11 7.79 2.31
C ALA A 160 -3.63 7.81 2.70
N ALA A 161 -3.14 6.79 3.41
CA ALA A 161 -1.73 6.67 3.78
C ALA A 161 -0.80 6.64 2.56
N LEU A 162 -1.21 6.00 1.46
CA LEU A 162 -0.45 6.03 0.19
C LEU A 162 -0.43 7.44 -0.41
N LEU A 163 -1.57 8.13 -0.45
CA LEU A 163 -1.65 9.49 -1.00
C LEU A 163 -0.90 10.52 -0.14
N ASP A 164 -0.81 10.30 1.16
CA ASP A 164 -0.03 11.15 2.07
C ASP A 164 1.47 10.87 1.93
N LYS A 165 1.86 9.60 1.73
CA LYS A 165 3.25 9.22 1.43
C LYS A 165 3.73 9.77 0.09
N TRP A 166 2.86 9.78 -0.93
CA TRP A 166 3.18 10.29 -2.27
C TRP A 166 2.11 11.27 -2.77
N PRO A 167 2.21 12.55 -2.40
CA PRO A 167 1.20 13.55 -2.75
C PRO A 167 1.11 13.82 -4.27
N HIS A 168 2.15 13.48 -5.04
CA HIS A 168 2.21 13.66 -6.49
C HIS A 168 1.67 12.45 -7.28
N LEU A 169 1.09 11.44 -6.63
CA LEU A 169 0.48 10.31 -7.33
C LEU A 169 -0.60 10.78 -8.31
N ILE A 170 -0.47 10.32 -9.56
CA ILE A 170 -1.48 10.44 -10.59
C ILE A 170 -2.55 9.38 -10.31
N VAL A 171 -3.79 9.84 -10.20
CA VAL A 171 -4.96 9.00 -9.96
C VAL A 171 -5.75 8.91 -11.26
N ARG A 172 -5.84 7.72 -11.85
CA ARG A 172 -6.54 7.49 -13.12
C ARG A 172 -7.53 6.34 -12.99
N ARG A 173 -8.73 6.50 -13.57
CA ARG A 173 -9.67 5.39 -13.72
C ARG A 173 -9.27 4.50 -14.90
N VAL A 174 -9.27 3.19 -14.69
CA VAL A 174 -9.08 2.20 -15.76
C VAL A 174 -10.43 1.89 -16.39
N LYS A 175 -10.53 2.06 -17.71
CA LYS A 175 -11.67 1.52 -18.47
C LYS A 175 -11.39 0.04 -18.71
N LYS A 176 -12.34 -0.83 -18.32
CA LYS A 176 -12.32 -2.23 -18.72
C LYS A 176 -12.45 -2.35 -20.23
#